data_AF-A0A850U2F8-F1
#
_entry.id   AF-A0A850U2F8-F1
#
_cell.length_a   1.000
_cell.length_b   1.000
_cell.length_c   1.000
_cell.angle_alpha   90.00
_cell.angle_beta   90.00
_cell.angle_gamma   90.00
#
_symmetry.space_group_name_H-M   'P 1'
#
loop_
_entity.id
_entity.type
_entity.pdbx_description
1 polymer ?
#
loop_
_entity_poly.entity_id
_entity_poly.type
_entity_poly.pdbx_seq_one_letter_code
_entity_poly.pdbx_strand_id
1 'polypeptide(L)'
;LELLEKRVKSRFSHRQIYLMNSFDFKQYIRIFKEQLSLPAEFPDESFAQQWNNNVQHLSDDKTVQGALQNLFHYTKDLRSLHLLLMLVVSNVTVHHPLIAASDLHEASKQYRMDSKANIVHGLSVLEICLIIAMKHLNDVYEGEPFNFQMVYNEFQKFIQRKAHCMYNFEKPVVMKAFEHLLQLELVKPIERPSVRAQKEYLLMKLLLDNNQIMDALQAYPNCPTDVKQWAASSLSWL
;
A
#
# COMPACT_ATOMS: atom_id res chain seq x y z
N LEU A 1 -3.90 -30.00 -14.76
CA LEU A 1 -4.26 -31.39 -15.17
C LEU A 1 -4.48 -32.31 -13.97
N GLU A 2 -3.80 -32.12 -12.84
CA GLU A 2 -3.92 -33.02 -11.68
C GLU A 2 -5.23 -32.84 -10.90
N LEU A 3 -5.86 -31.67 -11.02
CA LEU A 3 -7.21 -31.43 -10.51
C LEU A 3 -8.31 -32.11 -11.34
N LEU A 4 -7.96 -32.68 -12.51
CA LEU A 4 -8.94 -33.41 -13.32
C LEU A 4 -9.13 -34.82 -12.77
N GLU A 5 -10.40 -35.22 -12.64
CA GLU A 5 -10.76 -36.61 -12.32
C GLU A 5 -10.14 -37.59 -13.33
N LYS A 6 -9.77 -38.79 -12.90
CA LYS A 6 -9.02 -39.77 -13.70
C LYS A 6 -9.61 -40.02 -15.09
N ARG A 7 -10.94 -40.19 -15.18
CA ARG A 7 -11.65 -40.47 -16.45
C ARG A 7 -11.62 -39.30 -17.42
N VAL A 8 -11.57 -38.07 -16.90
CA VAL A 8 -11.46 -36.83 -17.68
C VAL A 8 -10.02 -36.62 -18.11
N LYS A 9 -9.05 -36.75 -17.19
CA LYS A 9 -7.62 -36.64 -17.46
C LYS A 9 -7.18 -37.61 -18.57
N SER A 10 -7.67 -38.85 -18.55
CA SER A 10 -7.33 -39.86 -19.57
C SER A 10 -7.84 -39.54 -20.98
N ARG A 11 -8.95 -38.79 -21.12
CA ARG A 11 -9.55 -38.44 -22.41
C ARG A 11 -9.18 -37.03 -22.88
N PHE A 12 -8.60 -36.22 -21.98
CA PHE A 12 -8.19 -34.87 -22.30
C PHE A 12 -6.93 -34.89 -23.16
N SER A 13 -6.93 -34.14 -24.27
CA SER A 13 -5.74 -33.96 -25.09
C SER A 13 -4.64 -33.28 -24.29
N HIS A 14 -3.49 -33.92 -24.14
CA HIS A 14 -2.35 -33.38 -23.40
C HIS A 14 -1.56 -32.28 -24.16
N ARG A 15 -2.06 -31.82 -25.31
CA ARG A 15 -1.45 -30.70 -26.04
C ARG A 15 -1.76 -29.40 -25.31
N GLN A 16 -0.75 -28.84 -24.65
CA GLN A 16 -0.86 -27.59 -23.89
C GLN A 16 -0.04 -26.50 -24.57
N ILE A 17 -0.65 -25.33 -24.72
CA ILE A 17 0.03 -24.12 -25.17
C ILE A 17 0.21 -23.24 -23.94
N TYR A 18 1.47 -23.02 -23.58
CA TYR A 18 1.82 -22.16 -22.45
C TYR A 18 2.08 -20.75 -22.97
N LEU A 19 1.26 -19.79 -22.54
CA LEU A 19 1.46 -18.37 -22.81
C LEU A 19 2.16 -17.75 -21.60
N MET A 20 3.49 -17.88 -21.56
CA MET A 20 4.33 -17.33 -20.50
C MET A 20 4.99 -16.05 -20.99
N ASN A 21 5.14 -15.07 -20.09
CA ASN A 21 5.86 -13.84 -20.37
C ASN A 21 7.37 -14.09 -20.30
N SER A 22 7.97 -14.51 -21.41
CA SER A 22 9.40 -14.85 -21.54
C SER A 22 10.27 -13.67 -21.96
N PHE A 23 9.78 -12.44 -21.87
CA PHE A 23 10.50 -11.27 -22.34
C PHE A 23 11.46 -10.65 -21.31
N ASP A 24 12.52 -10.03 -21.81
CA ASP A 24 13.48 -9.25 -21.05
C ASP A 24 13.06 -7.77 -20.93
N PHE A 25 13.85 -6.98 -20.18
CA PHE A 25 13.52 -5.57 -19.98
C PHE A 25 13.64 -4.74 -21.27
N LYS A 26 14.53 -5.11 -22.21
CA LYS A 26 14.66 -4.40 -23.49
C LYS A 26 13.40 -4.59 -24.34
N GLN A 27 12.88 -5.82 -24.38
CA GLN A 27 11.61 -6.14 -25.02
C GLN A 27 10.45 -5.44 -24.31
N TYR A 28 10.47 -5.30 -22.97
CA TYR A 28 9.46 -4.55 -22.24
C TYR A 28 9.43 -3.06 -22.61
N ILE A 29 10.59 -2.42 -22.76
CA ILE A 29 10.68 -1.03 -23.28
C ILE A 29 10.12 -0.94 -24.70
N ARG A 30 10.39 -1.93 -25.55
CA ARG A 30 9.80 -1.98 -26.89
C ARG A 30 8.27 -2.06 -26.84
N ILE A 31 7.70 -2.90 -25.96
CA ILE A 31 6.26 -3.00 -25.77
C ILE A 31 5.69 -1.66 -25.29
N PHE A 32 6.32 -1.01 -24.30
CA PHE A 32 5.93 0.34 -23.85
C PHE A 32 5.80 1.32 -25.01
N LYS A 33 6.79 1.36 -25.91
CA LYS A 33 6.77 2.23 -27.09
C LYS A 33 5.65 1.86 -28.05
N GLU A 34 5.52 0.57 -28.38
CA GLU A 34 4.49 0.08 -29.31
C GLU A 34 3.08 0.37 -28.79
N GLN A 35 2.84 0.26 -27.48
CA GLN A 35 1.52 0.54 -26.87
C GLN A 35 1.16 2.04 -26.82
N LEU A 36 2.15 2.93 -26.73
CA LEU A 36 1.91 4.38 -26.73
C LEU A 36 1.98 5.01 -28.12
N SER A 37 2.54 4.34 -29.13
CA SER A 37 2.71 4.93 -30.46
C SER A 37 1.40 4.95 -31.24
N LEU A 38 1.18 6.02 -32.00
CA LEU A 38 0.07 6.12 -32.94
C LEU A 38 0.36 5.30 -34.21
N PRO A 39 -0.67 4.64 -34.78
CA PRO A 39 -0.53 3.80 -35.97
C PRO A 39 -0.25 4.65 -37.23
N ALA A 40 0.22 3.99 -38.30
CA ALA A 40 0.56 4.64 -39.56
C ALA A 40 -0.69 5.20 -40.29
N GLU A 41 -1.86 4.60 -40.05
CA GLU A 41 -3.14 5.02 -40.65
C GLU A 41 -3.77 6.22 -39.90
N PHE A 42 -3.04 6.87 -38.98
CA PHE A 42 -3.55 8.02 -38.24
C PHE A 42 -3.75 9.24 -39.17
N PRO A 43 -4.91 9.93 -39.15
CA PRO A 43 -5.24 10.95 -40.15
C PRO A 43 -4.30 12.16 -40.22
N ASP A 44 -3.74 12.58 -39.08
CA ASP A 44 -2.78 13.70 -39.02
C ASP A 44 -1.35 13.15 -38.87
N GLU A 45 -0.68 12.97 -40.01
CA GLU A 45 0.67 12.43 -40.06
C GLU A 45 1.69 13.29 -39.30
N SER A 46 1.50 14.62 -39.31
CA SER A 46 2.43 15.55 -38.66
C SER A 46 2.37 15.41 -37.14
N PHE A 47 1.16 15.31 -36.60
CA PHE A 47 0.94 15.05 -35.18
C PHE A 47 1.40 13.65 -34.79
N ALA A 48 1.10 12.63 -35.60
CA ALA A 48 1.54 11.25 -35.34
C ALA A 48 3.06 11.14 -35.27
N GLN A 49 3.78 11.80 -36.18
CA GLN A 49 5.25 11.86 -36.15
C GLN A 49 5.76 12.57 -34.89
N GLN A 50 5.18 13.73 -34.54
CA GLN A 50 5.56 14.45 -33.33
C GLN A 50 5.33 13.61 -32.07
N TRP A 51 4.19 12.95 -31.96
CA TRP A 51 3.84 12.07 -30.85
C TRP A 51 4.79 10.86 -30.76
N ASN A 52 4.99 10.14 -31.85
CA ASN A 52 5.85 8.94 -31.87
C ASN A 52 7.32 9.29 -31.58
N ASN A 53 7.80 10.45 -32.05
CA ASN A 53 9.13 10.95 -31.68
C ASN A 53 9.22 11.29 -30.18
N ASN A 54 8.18 11.87 -29.59
CA ASN A 54 8.11 12.10 -28.15
C ASN A 54 8.15 10.78 -27.36
N VAL A 55 7.38 9.77 -27.78
CA VAL A 55 7.40 8.43 -27.17
C VAL A 55 8.79 7.77 -27.26
N GLN A 56 9.49 7.95 -28.39
CA GLN A 56 10.87 7.50 -28.54
C GLN A 56 11.79 8.18 -27.51
N HIS A 57 11.74 9.51 -27.39
CA HIS A 57 12.54 10.23 -26.40
C HIS A 57 12.23 9.81 -24.96
N LEU A 58 10.95 9.59 -24.63
CA LEU A 58 10.55 9.07 -23.31
C LEU A 58 11.15 7.69 -23.04
N SER A 59 11.23 6.82 -24.05
CA SER A 59 11.80 5.48 -23.87
C SER A 59 13.29 5.46 -23.53
N ASP A 60 14.00 6.54 -23.87
CA ASP A 60 15.43 6.73 -23.59
C ASP A 60 15.67 7.53 -22.29
N ASP A 61 14.63 8.12 -21.69
CA ASP A 61 14.72 8.90 -20.45
C ASP A 61 14.99 7.99 -19.23
N LYS A 62 15.96 8.38 -18.39
CA LYS A 62 16.38 7.57 -17.23
C LYS A 62 15.31 7.48 -16.13
N THR A 63 14.51 8.53 -15.95
CA THR A 63 13.42 8.55 -14.97
C THR A 63 12.32 7.59 -15.41
N VAL A 64 11.97 7.64 -16.70
CA VAL A 64 11.01 6.73 -17.33
C VAL A 64 11.50 5.28 -17.24
N GLN A 65 12.74 5.00 -17.64
CA GLN A 65 13.31 3.66 -17.55
C GLN A 65 13.37 3.17 -16.10
N GLY A 66 13.68 4.03 -15.13
CA GLY A 66 13.64 3.67 -13.71
C GLY A 66 12.23 3.31 -13.23
N ALA A 67 11.20 4.07 -13.64
CA ALA A 67 9.81 3.76 -13.31
C ALA A 67 9.37 2.42 -13.93
N LEU A 68 9.66 2.20 -15.22
CA LEU A 68 9.35 0.97 -15.96
C LEU A 68 10.13 -0.24 -15.45
N GLN A 69 11.40 -0.07 -15.10
CA GLN A 69 12.24 -1.15 -14.57
C GLN A 69 11.73 -1.63 -13.22
N ASN A 70 11.37 -0.68 -12.36
CA ASN A 70 10.75 -1.02 -11.08
C ASN A 70 9.40 -1.73 -11.27
N LEU A 71 8.56 -1.33 -12.23
CA LEU A 71 7.32 -2.05 -12.55
C LEU A 71 7.61 -3.46 -13.06
N PHE A 72 8.60 -3.60 -13.96
CA PHE A 72 9.02 -4.88 -14.53
C PHE A 72 9.58 -5.86 -13.49
N HIS A 73 10.31 -5.35 -12.48
CA HIS A 73 10.77 -6.16 -11.35
C HIS A 73 9.64 -6.61 -10.43
N TYR A 74 8.60 -5.78 -10.29
CA TYR A 74 7.41 -6.12 -9.50
C TYR A 74 6.53 -7.14 -10.22
N THR A 75 6.27 -6.94 -11.51
CA THR A 75 5.47 -7.83 -12.34
C THR A 75 5.87 -7.75 -13.82
N LYS A 76 5.78 -8.89 -14.51
CA LYS A 76 5.95 -8.97 -15.97
C LYS A 76 4.62 -9.04 -16.71
N ASP A 77 3.50 -8.76 -16.06
CA ASP A 77 2.21 -8.74 -16.74
C ASP A 77 2.01 -7.41 -17.50
N LEU A 78 1.47 -7.49 -18.72
CA LEU A 78 1.25 -6.31 -19.55
C LEU A 78 0.01 -5.50 -19.13
N ARG A 79 -0.88 -6.07 -18.30
CA ARG A 79 -2.06 -5.34 -17.81
C ARG A 79 -1.65 -4.24 -16.83
N SER A 80 -0.67 -4.50 -15.99
CA SER A 80 -0.06 -3.53 -15.09
C SER A 80 0.62 -2.41 -15.87
N LEU A 81 1.30 -2.73 -16.99
CA LEU A 81 1.81 -1.72 -17.91
C LEU A 81 0.67 -0.87 -18.48
N HIS A 82 -0.39 -1.49 -19.00
CA HIS A 82 -1.52 -0.75 -19.54
C HIS A 82 -2.19 0.15 -18.50
N LEU A 83 -2.32 -0.30 -17.24
CA LEU A 83 -2.87 0.55 -16.18
C LEU A 83 -1.99 1.79 -15.94
N LEU A 84 -0.67 1.61 -15.87
CA LEU A 84 0.27 2.73 -15.77
C LEU A 84 0.12 3.69 -16.97
N LEU A 85 0.08 3.16 -18.19
CA LEU A 85 -0.07 3.96 -19.40
C LEU A 85 -1.40 4.72 -19.44
N MET A 86 -2.49 4.10 -18.98
CA MET A 86 -3.80 4.76 -18.89
C MET A 86 -3.78 5.94 -17.92
N LEU A 87 -3.12 5.80 -16.75
CA LEU A 87 -2.93 6.92 -15.82
C LEU A 87 -2.15 8.06 -16.47
N VAL A 88 -1.11 7.74 -17.24
CA VAL A 88 -0.29 8.73 -17.94
C VAL A 88 -1.08 9.46 -19.01
N VAL A 89 -1.78 8.71 -19.87
CA VAL A 89 -2.60 9.28 -20.95
C VAL A 89 -3.75 10.12 -20.39
N SER A 90 -4.29 9.80 -19.21
CA SER A 90 -5.34 10.60 -18.57
C SER A 90 -4.92 12.03 -18.20
N ASN A 91 -3.62 12.31 -18.11
CA ASN A 91 -3.09 13.66 -17.87
C ASN A 91 -2.91 14.47 -19.17
N VAL A 92 -3.05 13.86 -20.34
CA VAL A 92 -2.93 14.54 -21.63
C VAL A 92 -4.18 15.38 -21.87
N THR A 93 -3.99 16.68 -22.06
CA THR A 93 -5.06 17.65 -22.29
C THR A 93 -4.69 18.61 -23.40
N VAL A 94 -5.61 19.50 -23.80
CA VAL A 94 -5.32 20.55 -24.79
C VAL A 94 -4.17 21.47 -24.34
N HIS A 95 -4.02 21.68 -23.02
CA HIS A 95 -2.94 22.49 -22.45
C HIS A 95 -1.66 21.69 -22.16
N HIS A 96 -1.75 20.35 -22.23
CA HIS A 96 -0.64 19.42 -22.02
C HIS A 96 -0.72 18.29 -23.05
N PRO A 97 -0.41 18.57 -24.34
CA PRO A 97 -0.75 17.69 -25.46
C PRO A 97 0.22 16.52 -25.65
N LEU A 98 1.39 16.55 -25.01
CA LEU A 98 2.42 15.52 -25.10
C LEU A 98 2.76 15.01 -23.71
N ILE A 99 3.02 13.71 -23.61
CA ILE A 99 3.45 13.07 -22.36
C ILE A 99 4.85 13.55 -21.98
N ALA A 100 5.02 13.97 -20.73
CA ALA A 100 6.30 14.30 -20.13
C ALA A 100 6.78 13.18 -19.18
N ALA A 101 8.08 13.13 -18.89
CA ALA A 101 8.65 12.16 -17.95
C ALA A 101 8.05 12.28 -16.53
N SER A 102 7.63 13.50 -16.14
CA SER A 102 6.95 13.75 -14.87
C SER A 102 5.61 13.03 -14.77
N ASP A 103 4.87 12.89 -15.86
CA ASP A 103 3.57 12.22 -15.86
C ASP A 103 3.73 10.74 -15.58
N LEU A 104 4.76 10.13 -16.17
CA LEU A 104 5.09 8.72 -15.92
C LEU A 104 5.59 8.50 -14.49
N HIS A 105 6.39 9.43 -13.97
CA HIS A 105 6.86 9.39 -12.59
C HIS A 105 5.72 9.50 -11.59
N GLU A 106 4.80 10.43 -11.81
CA GLU A 106 3.65 10.64 -10.93
C GLU A 106 2.66 9.47 -11.01
N ALA A 107 2.35 8.99 -12.23
CA ALA A 107 1.55 7.78 -12.41
C ALA A 107 2.20 6.56 -11.73
N SER A 108 3.53 6.44 -11.78
CA SER A 108 4.26 5.37 -11.10
C SER A 108 4.14 5.46 -9.58
N LYS A 109 4.16 6.66 -9.00
CA LYS A 109 3.91 6.87 -7.56
C LYS A 109 2.49 6.49 -7.19
N GLN A 110 1.50 6.96 -7.94
CA GLN A 110 0.08 6.65 -7.70
C GLN A 110 -0.17 5.14 -7.73
N TYR A 111 0.40 4.45 -8.71
CA TYR A 111 0.31 2.99 -8.83
C TYR A 111 0.89 2.25 -7.61
N ARG A 112 1.88 2.83 -6.93
CA ARG A 112 2.61 2.20 -5.80
C ARG A 112 2.17 2.67 -4.43
N MET A 113 1.11 3.46 -4.34
CA MET A 113 0.65 3.96 -3.04
C MET A 113 0.29 2.80 -2.10
N ASP A 114 0.86 2.80 -0.90
CA ASP A 114 0.46 1.88 0.15
C ASP A 114 -0.91 2.32 0.71
N SER A 115 -1.93 1.52 0.42
CA SER A 115 -3.30 1.79 0.87
C SER A 115 -3.43 1.81 2.39
N LYS A 116 -2.68 0.97 3.12
CA LYS A 116 -2.71 0.97 4.59
C LYS A 116 -2.07 2.22 5.16
N ALA A 117 -0.92 2.64 4.62
CA ALA A 117 -0.29 3.90 5.03
C ALA A 117 -1.22 5.10 4.84
N ASN A 118 -1.97 5.13 3.72
CA ASN A 118 -2.97 6.18 3.47
C ASN A 118 -4.12 6.17 4.48
N ILE A 119 -4.60 4.98 4.88
CA ILE A 119 -5.63 4.87 5.92
C ILE A 119 -5.09 5.39 7.26
N VAL A 120 -3.86 5.01 7.64
CA VAL A 120 -3.24 5.45 8.89
C VAL A 120 -3.07 6.97 8.93
N HIS A 121 -2.73 7.60 7.80
CA HIS A 121 -2.64 9.06 7.69
C HIS A 121 -3.97 9.78 8.01
N GLY A 122 -5.12 9.12 7.83
CA GLY A 122 -6.45 9.67 8.12
C GLY A 122 -6.97 9.45 9.53
N LEU A 123 -6.24 8.72 10.39
CA LEU A 123 -6.68 8.39 11.76
C LEU A 123 -6.58 9.60 12.68
N SER A 124 -7.34 9.59 13.78
CA SER A 124 -7.18 10.57 14.85
C SER A 124 -5.91 10.34 15.67
N VAL A 125 -5.44 11.36 16.39
CA VAL A 125 -4.28 11.24 17.30
C VAL A 125 -4.49 10.14 18.36
N LEU A 126 -5.72 9.99 18.87
CA LEU A 126 -6.05 8.93 19.84
C LEU A 126 -5.83 7.54 19.25
N GLU A 127 -6.32 7.31 18.03
CA GLU A 127 -6.15 6.03 17.33
C GLU A 127 -4.69 5.72 17.01
N ILE A 128 -3.93 6.76 16.61
CA ILE A 128 -2.48 6.65 16.43
C ILE A 128 -1.79 6.26 17.74
N CYS A 129 -2.17 6.87 18.87
CA CYS A 129 -1.64 6.46 20.18
C CYS A 129 -1.96 5.00 20.52
N LEU A 130 -3.15 4.51 20.16
CA LEU A 130 -3.50 3.10 20.36
C LEU A 130 -2.67 2.17 19.46
N ILE A 131 -2.42 2.54 18.20
CA ILE A 131 -1.52 1.79 17.30
C ILE A 131 -0.11 1.75 17.87
N ILE A 132 0.39 2.86 18.43
CA ILE A 132 1.71 2.90 19.08
C ILE A 132 1.74 1.99 20.32
N ALA A 133 0.70 1.99 21.15
CA ALA A 133 0.58 1.06 22.27
C ALA A 133 0.62 -0.40 21.78
N MET A 134 -0.11 -0.74 20.72
CA MET A 134 -0.10 -2.08 20.12
C MET A 134 1.27 -2.45 19.56
N LYS A 135 1.95 -1.52 18.89
CA LYS A 135 3.33 -1.69 18.42
C LYS A 135 4.25 -2.03 19.59
N HIS A 136 4.17 -1.28 20.69
CA HIS A 136 4.98 -1.54 21.89
C HIS A 136 4.70 -2.91 22.50
N LEU A 137 3.43 -3.31 22.57
CA LEU A 137 3.07 -4.66 23.02
C LEU A 137 3.66 -5.74 22.10
N ASN A 138 3.58 -5.55 20.78
CA ASN A 138 4.21 -6.48 19.83
C ASN A 138 5.74 -6.54 20.00
N ASP A 139 6.39 -5.40 20.21
CA ASP A 139 7.85 -5.33 20.38
C ASP A 139 8.28 -6.00 21.70
N VAL A 140 7.52 -5.81 22.80
CA VAL A 140 7.83 -6.39 24.13
C VAL A 140 7.51 -7.87 24.23
N TYR A 141 6.37 -8.28 23.68
CA TYR A 141 5.86 -9.65 23.77
C TYR A 141 6.12 -10.44 22.48
N GLU A 142 7.08 -10.02 21.67
CA GLU A 142 7.55 -10.74 20.46
C GLU A 142 6.42 -11.14 19.49
N GLY A 143 5.43 -10.26 19.31
CA GLY A 143 4.30 -10.45 18.40
C GLY A 143 3.16 -11.34 18.93
N GLU A 144 3.19 -11.71 20.21
CA GLU A 144 2.05 -12.31 20.89
C GLU A 144 0.83 -11.38 20.88
N PRO A 145 -0.39 -11.95 20.84
CA PRO A 145 -1.61 -11.15 20.77
C PRO A 145 -1.91 -10.39 22.06
N PHE A 146 -2.68 -9.33 21.90
CA PHE A 146 -3.11 -8.46 22.98
C PHE A 146 -4.63 -8.29 22.97
N ASN A 147 -5.19 -7.94 24.13
CA ASN A 147 -6.58 -7.51 24.23
C ASN A 147 -6.68 -6.00 24.49
N PHE A 148 -7.90 -5.46 24.50
CA PHE A 148 -8.12 -4.02 24.72
C PHE A 148 -7.57 -3.56 26.07
N GLN A 149 -7.70 -4.37 27.13
CA GLN A 149 -7.23 -3.98 28.46
C GLN A 149 -5.70 -3.79 28.50
N MET A 150 -4.94 -4.62 27.80
CA MET A 150 -3.48 -4.47 27.68
C MET A 150 -3.12 -3.18 26.94
N VAL A 151 -3.78 -2.92 25.81
CA VAL A 151 -3.56 -1.69 25.00
C VAL A 151 -3.92 -0.45 25.81
N TYR A 152 -5.06 -0.47 26.50
CA TYR A 152 -5.51 0.64 27.36
C TYR A 152 -4.52 0.89 28.50
N ASN A 153 -4.01 -0.16 29.15
CA ASN A 153 -3.01 -0.02 30.21
C ASN A 153 -1.71 0.61 29.67
N GLU A 154 -1.24 0.19 28.49
CA GLU A 154 -0.03 0.75 27.88
C GLU A 154 -0.23 2.22 27.47
N PHE A 155 -1.40 2.56 26.92
CA PHE A 155 -1.79 3.94 26.64
C PHE A 155 -1.88 4.79 27.93
N GLN A 156 -2.39 4.24 29.03
CA GLN A 156 -2.43 4.93 30.32
C GLN A 156 -1.04 5.23 30.88
N LYS A 157 -0.06 4.33 30.70
CA LYS A 157 1.35 4.60 31.07
C LYS A 157 1.90 5.83 30.33
N PHE A 158 1.52 6.03 29.07
CA PHE A 158 1.90 7.21 28.31
C PHE A 158 1.27 8.50 28.88
N ILE A 159 -0.03 8.48 29.19
CA ILE A 159 -0.74 9.64 29.75
C ILE A 159 -0.20 10.02 31.13
N GLN A 160 -0.03 9.03 32.02
CA GLN A 160 0.33 9.26 33.43
C GLN A 160 1.72 9.87 33.62
N ARG A 161 2.62 9.70 32.63
CA ARG A 161 3.95 10.32 32.65
C ARG A 161 3.90 11.85 32.49
N LYS A 162 2.77 12.42 32.08
CA LYS A 162 2.63 13.87 31.85
C LYS A 162 1.42 14.44 32.59
N ALA A 163 1.70 15.25 33.62
CA ALA A 163 0.69 15.89 34.48
C ALA A 163 -0.33 16.77 33.73
N HIS A 164 -0.04 17.20 32.49
CA HIS A 164 -0.92 18.02 31.65
C HIS A 164 -1.13 17.41 30.25
N CYS A 165 -1.43 16.11 30.22
CA CYS A 165 -1.71 15.42 28.97
C CYS A 165 -3.13 15.74 28.46
N MET A 166 -3.24 16.37 27.28
CA MET A 166 -4.53 16.63 26.62
C MET A 166 -5.25 15.34 26.16
N TYR A 167 -4.61 14.18 26.30
CA TYR A 167 -5.10 12.89 25.80
C TYR A 167 -5.77 12.04 26.88
N ASN A 168 -6.10 12.60 28.05
CA ASN A 168 -6.80 11.87 29.11
C ASN A 168 -8.29 11.71 28.79
N PHE A 169 -8.60 10.75 27.92
CA PHE A 169 -9.96 10.40 27.53
C PHE A 169 -10.55 9.32 28.42
N GLU A 170 -11.87 9.37 28.62
CA GLU A 170 -12.61 8.32 29.33
C GLU A 170 -12.53 6.97 28.59
N LYS A 171 -12.48 5.86 29.35
CA LYS A 171 -12.38 4.49 28.80
C LYS A 171 -13.38 4.18 27.66
N PRO A 172 -14.66 4.61 27.71
CA PRO A 172 -15.60 4.39 26.60
C PRO A 172 -15.20 5.09 25.29
N VAL A 173 -14.58 6.27 25.36
CA VAL A 173 -14.07 7.00 24.18
C VAL A 173 -12.89 6.25 23.58
N VAL A 174 -11.99 5.76 24.42
CA VAL A 174 -10.84 4.95 23.97
C VAL A 174 -11.30 3.62 23.38
N MET A 175 -12.32 2.99 23.96
CA MET A 175 -12.93 1.77 23.41
C MET A 175 -13.56 2.04 22.04
N LYS A 176 -14.25 3.17 21.85
CA LYS A 176 -14.81 3.56 20.55
C LYS A 176 -13.72 3.74 19.48
N ALA A 177 -12.59 4.36 19.83
CA ALA A 177 -11.45 4.48 18.93
C ALA A 177 -10.85 3.10 18.57
N PHE A 178 -10.72 2.21 19.56
CA PHE A 178 -10.27 0.83 19.34
C PHE A 178 -11.24 0.06 18.42
N GLU A 179 -12.55 0.18 18.62
CA GLU A 179 -13.56 -0.43 17.74
C GLU A 179 -13.50 0.11 16.31
N HIS A 180 -13.19 1.40 16.13
CA HIS A 180 -13.00 1.97 14.79
C HIS A 180 -11.76 1.38 14.09
N LEU A 181 -10.65 1.15 14.82
CA LEU A 181 -9.48 0.45 14.27
C LEU A 181 -9.81 -0.99 13.81
N LEU A 182 -10.73 -1.68 14.50
CA LEU A 182 -11.25 -2.96 14.06
C LEU A 182 -12.10 -2.83 12.80
N GLN A 183 -12.96 -1.80 12.74
CA GLN A 183 -13.82 -1.54 11.58
C GLN A 183 -13.00 -1.24 10.32
N LEU A 184 -11.82 -0.62 10.47
CA LEU A 184 -10.88 -0.35 9.38
C LEU A 184 -9.97 -1.55 9.05
N GLU A 185 -10.15 -2.70 9.72
CA GLU A 185 -9.30 -3.89 9.59
C GLU A 185 -7.79 -3.62 9.80
N LEU A 186 -7.46 -2.60 10.59
CA LEU A 186 -6.08 -2.37 11.05
C LEU A 186 -5.73 -3.27 12.23
N VAL A 187 -6.75 -3.75 12.94
CA VAL A 187 -6.66 -4.71 14.04
C VAL A 187 -7.71 -5.80 13.82
N LYS A 188 -7.36 -7.06 14.10
CA LYS A 188 -8.27 -8.18 13.88
C LYS A 188 -8.23 -9.20 15.02
N PRO A 189 -9.38 -9.78 15.43
CA PRO A 189 -9.40 -10.88 16.39
C PRO A 189 -8.75 -12.13 15.81
N ILE A 190 -8.00 -12.86 16.64
CA ILE A 190 -7.41 -14.15 16.24
C ILE A 190 -8.50 -15.19 15.99
N GLU A 191 -9.49 -15.21 16.86
CA GLU A 191 -10.60 -16.16 16.80
C GLU A 191 -11.90 -15.45 16.46
N ARG A 192 -12.84 -16.20 15.87
CA ARG A 192 -14.18 -15.65 15.65
C ARG A 192 -14.80 -15.32 17.02
N PRO A 193 -15.30 -14.08 17.23
CA PRO A 193 -15.91 -13.72 18.50
C PRO A 193 -17.06 -14.68 18.82
N SER A 194 -16.98 -15.36 19.96
CA SER A 194 -18.13 -16.07 20.51
C SER A 194 -19.17 -15.05 20.98
N VAL A 195 -20.46 -15.38 20.83
CA VAL A 195 -21.59 -14.55 21.28
C VAL A 195 -21.49 -14.20 22.78
N ARG A 196 -20.74 -15.00 23.56
CA ARG A 196 -20.56 -14.82 25.01
C ARG A 196 -19.27 -14.09 25.40
N ALA A 197 -18.37 -13.81 24.47
CA ALA A 197 -17.08 -13.18 24.78
C ALA A 197 -17.26 -11.67 24.95
N GLN A 198 -16.76 -11.14 26.06
CA GLN A 198 -16.70 -9.70 26.28
C GLN A 198 -15.64 -9.09 25.36
N LYS A 199 -16.03 -8.04 24.62
CA LYS A 199 -15.20 -7.41 23.58
C LYS A 199 -13.82 -6.98 24.08
N GLU A 200 -13.73 -6.52 25.32
CA GLU A 200 -12.50 -5.98 25.92
C GLU A 200 -11.40 -7.04 26.14
N TYR A 201 -11.79 -8.32 26.23
CA TYR A 201 -10.89 -9.43 26.54
C TYR A 201 -10.59 -10.33 25.34
N LEU A 202 -11.15 -10.00 24.17
CA LEU A 202 -10.84 -10.70 22.94
C LEU A 202 -9.39 -10.45 22.54
N LEU A 203 -8.67 -11.53 22.21
CA LEU A 203 -7.30 -11.47 21.71
C LEU A 203 -7.28 -11.02 20.25
N MET A 204 -6.48 -10.01 19.99
CA MET A 204 -6.37 -9.31 18.70
C MET A 204 -4.92 -9.31 18.23
N LYS A 205 -4.76 -9.07 16.93
CA LYS A 205 -3.47 -8.84 16.27
C LYS A 205 -3.51 -7.55 15.45
N LEU A 206 -2.42 -6.79 15.52
CA LEU A 206 -2.18 -5.63 14.67
C LEU A 206 -1.84 -6.09 13.24
N LEU A 207 -2.47 -5.48 12.24
CA LEU A 207 -2.27 -5.79 10.82
C LEU A 207 -1.43 -4.73 10.10
N LEU A 208 -0.60 -4.00 10.85
CA LEU A 208 0.37 -3.05 10.37
C LEU A 208 1.77 -3.52 10.76
N ASP A 209 2.73 -3.36 9.87
CA ASP A 209 4.13 -3.56 10.21
C ASP A 209 4.75 -2.29 10.83
N ASN A 210 5.92 -2.46 11.47
CA ASN A 210 6.58 -1.36 12.15
C ASN A 210 7.01 -0.23 11.18
N ASN A 211 7.37 -0.55 9.94
CA ASN A 211 7.78 0.45 8.96
C ASN A 211 6.58 1.28 8.51
N GLN A 212 5.44 0.66 8.22
CA GLN A 212 4.18 1.33 7.89
C GLN A 212 3.76 2.32 8.98
N ILE A 213 3.89 1.93 10.25
CA ILE A 213 3.55 2.79 11.39
C ILE A 213 4.51 3.99 11.44
N MET A 214 5.82 3.74 11.34
CA MET A 214 6.82 4.81 11.44
C MET A 214 6.77 5.77 10.25
N ASP A 215 6.61 5.26 9.03
CA ASP A 215 6.48 6.06 7.81
C ASP A 215 5.21 6.90 7.85
N ALA A 216 4.08 6.32 8.27
CA ALA A 216 2.84 7.06 8.43
C ALA A 216 2.96 8.17 9.49
N LEU A 217 3.64 7.91 10.62
CA LEU A 217 3.90 8.92 11.66
C LEU A 217 4.79 10.07 11.18
N GLN A 218 5.75 9.79 10.30
CA GLN A 218 6.58 10.83 9.69
C GLN A 218 5.76 11.73 8.78
N ALA A 219 4.87 11.15 7.98
CA ALA A 219 3.98 11.86 7.07
C ALA A 219 2.74 12.50 7.74
N TYR A 220 2.41 12.11 8.97
CA TYR A 220 1.16 12.52 9.64
C TYR A 220 1.11 14.04 9.89
N PRO A 221 0.05 14.75 9.45
CA PRO A 221 -0.04 16.21 9.56
C PRO A 221 -0.14 16.66 11.01
N ASN A 222 0.70 17.63 11.41
CA ASN A 222 0.70 18.19 12.77
C ASN A 222 0.78 17.14 13.90
N CYS A 223 1.43 16.00 13.65
CA CYS A 223 1.59 14.95 14.65
C CYS A 223 2.31 15.51 15.89
N PRO A 224 1.69 15.44 17.09
CA PRO A 224 2.28 15.96 18.31
C PRO A 224 3.66 15.39 18.58
N THR A 225 4.61 16.24 18.94
CA THR A 225 6.02 15.87 19.11
C THR A 225 6.20 14.74 20.12
N ASP A 226 5.37 14.72 21.15
CA ASP A 226 5.44 13.71 22.19
C ASP A 226 4.92 12.34 21.78
N VAL A 227 3.92 12.30 20.90
CA VAL A 227 3.47 11.07 20.27
C VAL A 227 4.59 10.50 19.39
N LYS A 228 5.29 11.33 18.61
CA LYS A 228 6.46 10.90 17.82
C LYS A 228 7.60 10.36 18.70
N GLN A 229 7.92 11.07 19.79
CA GLN A 229 8.94 10.65 20.74
C GLN A 229 8.59 9.31 21.39
N TRP A 230 7.32 9.13 21.78
CA TRP A 230 6.85 7.88 22.35
C TRP A 230 6.89 6.72 21.36
N ALA A 231 6.52 6.94 20.09
CA ALA A 231 6.63 5.90 19.06
C ALA A 231 8.09 5.46 18.78
N ALA A 232 9.03 6.41 18.87
CA ALA A 232 10.45 6.17 18.66
C ALA A 232 11.15 5.57 19.89
N SER A 233 10.57 5.71 21.09
CA SER A 233 11.10 5.05 22.27
C SER A 233 10.85 3.55 22.15
N SER A 234 11.85 2.80 21.68
CA SER A 234 11.95 1.40 22.05
C SER A 234 11.95 1.36 23.58
N LEU A 235 11.16 0.48 24.17
CA LEU A 235 11.03 0.32 25.62
C LEU A 235 12.35 -0.16 26.22
N SER A 236 13.34 0.73 26.31
CA SER A 236 14.58 0.58 27.08
C SER A 236 14.36 1.01 28.53
N TRP A 237 13.23 0.62 29.13
CA TRP A 237 12.89 0.98 30.52
C TRP A 237 12.01 -0.09 31.19
N LEU A 238 12.39 -1.35 31.03
CA LEU A 238 12.23 -2.32 32.12
C LEU A 238 13.46 -2.23 33.03
#